data_AF-A0A3D2FS80-F1
#
_entry.id   AF-A0A3D2FS80-F1
#
_cell.length_a   1.000
_cell.length_b   1.000
_cell.length_c   1.000
_cell.angle_alpha   90.00
_cell.angle_beta   90.00
_cell.angle_gamma   90.00
#
_symmetry.space_group_name_H-M   'P 1'
#
loop_
_entity.id
_entity.type
_entity.pdbx_description
1 polymer ?
#
loop_
_entity_poly.entity_id
_entity_poly.type
_entity_poly.pdbx_seq_one_letter_code
_entity_poly.pdbx_strand_id
1 'polypeptide(L)'
;MAVNKYKILSWAVALMFIAFAAVNLNDPDGWIWALIYVAVAVLPLSQKVNQKYLNQLALVLLVLGLLIASGILNPWMSQQEDDRMVNMWEHQREGLGIILGSAWLWLGRKLK
;
A
#
# COMPACT_ATOMS: atom_id res chain seq x y z
N MET A 1 18.81 5.03 25.83
CA MET A 1 18.36 3.93 24.97
C MET A 1 18.47 4.40 23.52
N ALA A 2 19.50 3.99 22.78
CA ALA A 2 19.68 4.42 21.39
C ALA A 2 18.57 3.77 20.55
N VAL A 3 17.63 4.58 20.06
CA VAL A 3 16.60 4.08 19.17
C VAL A 3 17.26 3.72 17.83
N ASN A 4 17.16 2.45 17.43
CA ASN A 4 17.68 1.99 16.14
C ASN A 4 16.97 2.77 15.01
N LYS A 5 17.74 3.52 14.20
CA LYS A 5 17.21 4.40 13.13
C LYS A 5 16.30 3.62 12.15
N TYR A 6 16.61 2.36 11.89
CA TYR A 6 15.82 1.49 11.00
C TYR A 6 14.45 1.13 11.59
N LYS A 7 14.36 1.03 12.92
CA LYS A 7 13.10 0.81 13.63
C LYS A 7 12.18 2.04 13.55
N ILE A 8 12.73 3.25 13.67
CA ILE A 8 11.96 4.50 13.50
C ILE A 8 11.42 4.58 12.08
N LEU A 9 12.27 4.35 11.07
CA LEU A 9 11.86 4.37 9.68
C LEU A 9 10.75 3.35 9.40
N SER A 10 10.86 2.14 9.93
CA SER A 10 9.85 1.09 9.78
C SER A 10 8.48 1.51 10.33
N TRP A 11 8.45 2.15 11.51
CA TRP A 11 7.22 2.66 12.09
C TRP A 11 6.67 3.88 11.32
N ALA A 12 7.55 4.76 10.83
CA ALA A 12 7.14 5.91 10.02
C ALA A 12 6.44 5.46 8.73
N VAL A 13 7.00 4.47 8.02
CA VAL A 13 6.38 3.92 6.80
C VAL A 13 5.06 3.23 7.12
N ALA A 14 4.97 2.48 8.22
CA ALA A 14 3.71 1.87 8.64
C ALA A 14 2.64 2.93 8.94
N LEU A 15 2.98 3.99 9.67
CA LEU A 15 2.07 5.10 9.97
C LEU A 15 1.61 5.85 8.71
N MET A 16 2.50 6.01 7.72
CA MET A 16 2.14 6.58 6.41
C MET A 16 1.03 5.75 5.74
N PHE A 17 1.13 4.41 5.73
CA PHE A 17 0.07 3.55 5.18
C PHE A 17 -1.22 3.61 6.01
N ILE A 18 -1.15 3.77 7.33
CA ILE A 18 -2.35 4.01 8.15
C ILE A 18 -3.00 5.35 7.78
N ALA A 19 -2.21 6.39 7.50
CA ALA A 19 -2.74 7.66 7.03
C ALA A 19 -3.41 7.54 5.65
N PHE A 20 -2.81 6.78 4.72
CA PHE A 20 -3.44 6.49 3.42
C PHE A 20 -4.78 5.77 3.61
N ALA A 21 -4.82 4.74 4.47
CA ALA A 21 -6.06 4.04 4.80
C ALA A 21 -7.15 4.99 5.33
N ALA A 22 -6.79 5.90 6.24
CA ALA A 22 -7.74 6.85 6.82
C ALA A 22 -8.29 7.84 5.79
N VAL A 23 -7.46 8.32 4.87
CA VAL A 23 -7.88 9.28 3.83
C VAL A 23 -8.78 8.60 2.80
N ASN A 24 -8.44 7.39 2.36
CA ASN A 24 -9.23 6.63 1.39
C ASN A 24 -10.63 6.27 1.90
N LEU A 25 -10.90 6.23 3.22
CA LEU A 25 -12.25 5.96 3.74
C LEU A 25 -13.31 6.99 3.32
N ASN A 26 -12.91 8.14 2.78
CA ASN A 26 -13.83 9.14 2.24
C ASN A 26 -14.36 8.78 0.84
N ASP A 27 -13.76 7.77 0.19
CA ASP A 27 -14.09 7.35 -1.17
C ASP A 27 -15.19 6.26 -1.17
N PRO A 28 -15.99 6.12 -2.26
CA PRO A 28 -17.07 5.13 -2.33
C PRO A 28 -16.61 3.67 -2.13
N ASP A 29 -15.41 3.34 -2.59
CA ASP A 29 -14.75 2.04 -2.43
C ASP A 29 -13.64 2.05 -1.36
N GLY A 30 -13.58 3.14 -0.58
CA GLY A 30 -12.55 3.44 0.39
C GLY A 30 -12.26 2.36 1.42
N TRP A 31 -13.30 1.59 1.78
CA TRP A 31 -13.17 0.48 2.72
C TRP A 31 -12.27 -0.65 2.18
N ILE A 32 -12.25 -0.90 0.86
CA ILE A 32 -11.39 -1.89 0.21
C ILE A 32 -9.93 -1.44 0.34
N TRP A 33 -9.66 -0.19 -0.04
CA TRP A 33 -8.33 0.40 0.03
C TRP A 33 -7.81 0.49 1.46
N ALA A 34 -8.66 0.88 2.41
CA ALA A 34 -8.31 0.95 3.82
C ALA A 34 -7.87 -0.42 4.36
N LEU A 35 -8.60 -1.50 4.03
CA LEU A 35 -8.22 -2.85 4.44
C LEU A 35 -6.87 -3.27 3.85
N ILE A 36 -6.63 -2.97 2.57
CA ILE A 36 -5.36 -3.29 1.91
C ILE A 36 -4.20 -2.52 2.56
N TYR A 37 -4.34 -1.22 2.76
CA TYR A 37 -3.29 -0.39 3.35
C TYR A 37 -2.99 -0.76 4.80
N VAL A 38 -3.99 -1.06 5.62
CA VAL A 38 -3.78 -1.54 7.00
C VAL A 38 -3.06 -2.89 7.00
N ALA A 39 -3.44 -3.82 6.13
CA ALA A 39 -2.76 -5.11 6.01
C ALA A 39 -1.27 -4.92 5.63
N VAL A 40 -1.00 -4.10 4.60
CA VAL A 40 0.35 -3.77 4.15
C VAL A 40 1.16 -3.08 5.25
N ALA A 41 0.58 -2.18 6.03
CA ALA A 41 1.25 -1.49 7.13
C ALA A 41 1.77 -2.47 8.19
N VAL A 42 0.95 -3.44 8.59
CA VAL A 42 1.19 -4.30 9.75
C VAL A 42 2.00 -5.56 9.41
N LEU A 43 1.82 -6.14 8.23
CA LEU A 43 2.39 -7.45 7.88
C LEU A 43 3.94 -7.52 8.03
N PRO A 44 4.73 -6.53 7.58
CA PRO A 44 6.19 -6.56 7.76
C PRO A 44 6.63 -6.39 9.23
N LEU A 45 5.79 -5.73 10.04
CA LEU A 45 6.03 -5.52 11.46
C LEU A 45 5.77 -6.79 12.29
N SER A 46 4.87 -7.66 11.85
CA SER A 46 4.63 -8.96 12.49
C SER A 46 5.79 -9.93 12.30
N GLN A 47 6.19 -10.64 13.36
CA GLN A 47 7.17 -11.74 13.27
C GLN A 47 6.52 -13.10 12.98
N LYS A 48 5.18 -13.17 12.98
CA LYS A 48 4.43 -14.42 12.82
C LYS A 48 4.31 -14.89 11.36
N VAL A 49 4.62 -14.01 10.40
CA VAL A 49 4.46 -14.30 8.96
C VAL A 49 5.83 -14.63 8.37
N ASN A 50 5.97 -15.70 7.59
CA ASN A 50 7.25 -16.02 6.94
C ASN A 50 7.61 -14.99 5.85
N GLN A 51 8.90 -14.66 5.70
CA GLN A 51 9.37 -13.73 4.67
C GLN A 51 9.03 -14.20 3.25
N LYS A 52 9.02 -15.52 2.99
CA LYS A 52 8.64 -16.08 1.69
C LYS A 52 7.23 -15.63 1.28
N TYR A 53 6.27 -15.69 2.21
CA TYR A 53 4.88 -15.27 1.94
C TYR A 53 4.76 -13.76 1.77
N LEU A 54 5.54 -12.95 2.51
CA LEU A 54 5.59 -11.51 2.27
C LEU A 54 6.11 -11.18 0.87
N ASN A 55 7.17 -11.86 0.41
CA ASN A 55 7.72 -11.65 -0.92
C ASN A 55 6.75 -12.07 -2.02
N GLN A 56 6.02 -13.18 -1.83
CA GLN A 56 4.98 -13.63 -2.76
C GLN A 56 3.84 -12.61 -2.84
N LEU A 57 3.33 -12.15 -1.69
CA LEU A 57 2.29 -11.13 -1.64
C LEU A 57 2.78 -9.81 -2.26
N ALA A 58 4.02 -9.40 -1.98
CA ALA A 58 4.63 -8.23 -2.60
C ALA A 58 4.67 -8.35 -4.13
N LEU A 59 5.07 -9.51 -4.67
CA LEU A 59 5.08 -9.71 -6.13
C LEU A 59 3.67 -9.65 -6.73
N VAL A 60 2.69 -10.28 -6.09
CA VAL A 60 1.28 -10.22 -6.52
C VAL A 60 0.78 -8.77 -6.52
N LEU A 61 1.02 -8.03 -5.43
CA LEU A 61 0.63 -6.63 -5.33
C LEU A 61 1.38 -5.75 -6.32
N LEU A 62 2.67 -6.01 -6.59
CA LEU A 62 3.42 -5.25 -7.59
C LEU A 62 2.79 -5.40 -8.99
N VAL A 63 2.48 -6.63 -9.40
CA VAL A 63 1.81 -6.88 -10.67
C VAL A 63 0.44 -6.20 -10.70
N LEU A 64 -0.36 -6.37 -9.65
CA LEU A 64 -1.67 -5.73 -9.56
C LEU A 64 -1.58 -4.20 -9.64
N GLY A 65 -0.68 -3.60 -8.87
CA GLY A 65 -0.45 -2.16 -8.85
C GLY A 65 -0.01 -1.61 -10.20
N LEU A 66 0.82 -2.33 -10.95
CA LEU A 66 1.21 -1.95 -12.32
C LEU A 66 0.02 -2.01 -13.29
N LEU A 67 -0.82 -3.05 -13.20
CA LEU A 67 -2.03 -3.18 -14.03
C LEU A 67 -3.06 -2.08 -13.72
N ILE A 68 -3.21 -1.71 -12.45
CA ILE A 68 -4.09 -0.61 -12.02
C ILE A 68 -3.50 0.74 -12.47
N ALA A 69 -2.23 1.01 -12.18
CA ALA A 69 -1.59 2.30 -12.49
C ALA A 69 -1.49 2.58 -14.00
N SER A 70 -1.42 1.55 -14.82
CA SER A 70 -1.44 1.66 -16.29
C SER A 70 -2.85 1.86 -16.88
N GLY A 71 -3.89 1.74 -16.04
CA GLY A 71 -5.29 1.85 -16.46
C GLY A 71 -5.86 0.59 -17.11
N ILE A 72 -5.11 -0.50 -17.18
CA ILE A 72 -5.59 -1.78 -17.73
C ILE A 72 -6.79 -2.29 -16.94
N LEU A 73 -6.77 -2.13 -15.61
CA LEU A 73 -7.87 -2.56 -14.74
C LEU A 73 -8.94 -1.49 -14.48
N ASN A 74 -8.80 -0.29 -15.04
CA ASN A 74 -9.71 0.84 -14.80
C ASN A 74 -11.21 0.50 -15.03
N PRO A 75 -11.59 -0.30 -16.05
CA PRO A 75 -13.01 -0.67 -16.24
C PRO A 75 -13.64 -1.50 -15.11
N TRP A 76 -12.85 -2.08 -14.21
CA TRP A 76 -13.32 -2.86 -13.06
C TRP A 76 -13.27 -2.09 -11.74
N MET A 77 -12.84 -0.82 -11.77
CA MET A 77 -12.75 0.05 -10.60
C MET A 77 -14.02 0.88 -10.48
N SER A 78 -14.37 1.33 -9.26
CA SER A 78 -15.44 2.30 -9.10
C SER A 78 -15.08 3.60 -9.79
N GLN A 79 -16.03 4.18 -10.51
CA GLN A 79 -15.87 5.52 -11.04
C GLN A 79 -16.20 6.50 -9.93
N GLN A 80 -15.29 7.43 -9.64
CA GLN A 80 -15.56 8.55 -8.75
C GLN A 80 -16.00 9.77 -9.58
N GLU A 81 -16.69 10.72 -8.95
CA GLU A 81 -17.08 11.95 -9.64
C GLU A 81 -15.90 12.92 -9.82
N ASP A 82 -14.87 12.81 -8.97
CA ASP A 82 -13.61 13.56 -9.05
C ASP A 82 -12.42 12.63 -9.31
N ASP A 83 -12.29 12.20 -10.56
CA ASP A 83 -11.27 11.22 -10.96
C ASP A 83 -9.82 11.78 -10.96
N ARG A 84 -9.60 13.09 -10.70
CA ARG A 84 -8.27 13.71 -10.84
C ARG A 84 -7.87 14.61 -9.67
N MET A 85 -6.79 14.21 -9.00
CA MET A 85 -6.11 15.03 -8.00
C MET A 85 -4.68 15.30 -8.44
N VAL A 86 -4.24 16.56 -8.43
CA VAL A 86 -2.85 16.97 -8.77
C VAL A 86 -2.38 16.34 -10.10
N ASN A 87 -3.22 16.43 -11.14
CA ASN A 87 -2.95 15.87 -12.47
C ASN A 87 -2.71 14.34 -12.52
N MET A 88 -3.12 13.61 -11.48
CA MET A 88 -3.10 12.15 -11.43
C MET A 88 -4.51 11.60 -11.40
N TRP A 89 -4.77 10.62 -12.26
CA TRP A 89 -6.02 9.88 -12.22
C TRP A 89 -6.12 9.01 -10.97
N GLU A 90 -7.32 8.69 -10.54
CA GLU A 90 -7.58 7.83 -9.38
C GLU A 90 -6.87 6.48 -9.47
N HIS A 91 -7.08 5.73 -10.57
CA HIS A 91 -6.38 4.46 -10.80
C HIS A 91 -4.86 4.61 -10.76
N GLN A 92 -4.30 5.76 -11.15
CA GLN A 92 -2.86 5.99 -11.01
C GLN A 92 -2.45 6.14 -9.55
N ARG A 93 -3.21 6.90 -8.75
CA ARG A 93 -2.94 7.08 -7.31
C ARG A 93 -3.03 5.76 -6.57
N GLU A 94 -4.09 5.00 -6.80
CA GLU A 94 -4.33 3.71 -6.15
C GLU A 94 -3.31 2.65 -6.58
N GLY A 95 -3.03 2.57 -7.87
CA GLY A 95 -1.99 1.69 -8.40
C GLY A 95 -0.62 2.00 -7.80
N LEU A 96 -0.25 3.29 -7.67
CA LEU A 96 1.00 3.69 -7.02
C LEU A 96 1.02 3.37 -5.53
N GLY A 97 -0.09 3.54 -4.82
CA GLY A 97 -0.21 3.15 -3.42
C GLY A 97 0.04 1.65 -3.21
N ILE A 98 -0.49 0.81 -4.10
CA ILE A 98 -0.23 -0.64 -4.10
C ILE A 98 1.24 -0.96 -4.43
N ILE A 99 1.84 -0.27 -5.41
CA ILE A 99 3.25 -0.43 -5.77
C ILE A 99 4.13 -0.09 -4.56
N LEU A 100 3.86 1.02 -3.87
CA LEU A 100 4.57 1.38 -2.63
C LEU A 100 4.38 0.31 -1.55
N GLY A 101 3.16 -0.19 -1.40
CA GLY A 101 2.84 -1.28 -0.47
C GLY A 101 3.62 -2.56 -0.76
N SER A 102 3.78 -2.91 -2.03
CA SER A 102 4.58 -4.06 -2.47
C SER A 102 6.06 -3.90 -2.07
N ALA A 103 6.62 -2.71 -2.28
CA ALA A 103 8.00 -2.41 -1.90
C ALA A 103 8.18 -2.51 -0.38
N TRP A 104 7.21 -2.01 0.39
CA TRP A 104 7.21 -2.11 1.84
C TRP A 104 7.11 -3.56 2.33
N LEU A 105 6.25 -4.40 1.74
CA LEU A 105 6.17 -5.82 2.07
C LEU A 105 7.49 -6.56 1.83
N TRP A 106 8.20 -6.22 0.75
CA TRP A 106 9.47 -6.85 0.40
C TRP A 106 10.63 -6.42 1.32
N LEU A 107 10.69 -5.14 1.67
CA LEU A 107 11.83 -4.53 2.35
C LEU A 107 11.63 -4.35 3.86
N GLY A 108 10.39 -4.12 4.31
CA GLY A 108 10.10 -3.63 5.64
C GLY A 108 10.55 -4.54 6.78
N ARG A 109 10.54 -5.86 6.57
CA ARG A 109 11.07 -6.79 7.57
C ARG A 109 12.59 -6.72 7.71
N LYS A 110 13.30 -6.40 6.63
CA LYS A 110 14.77 -6.33 6.60
C LYS A 110 15.30 -5.04 7.24
N LEU A 111 14.43 -4.08 7.53
CA LEU A 111 14.75 -2.79 8.16
C LEU A 111 14.62 -2.84 9.71
N LYS A 112 14.78 -4.02 10.32
CA LYS A 112 14.71 -4.19 11.79
C LYS A 112 16.08 -4.37 12.41
#